data_AF-A0A812JSC2-F1
#
_entry.id   AF-A0A812JSC2-F1
#
_cell.length_a   1.000
_cell.length_b   1.000
_cell.length_c   1.000
_cell.angle_alpha   90.00
_cell.angle_beta   90.00
_cell.angle_gamma   90.00
#
_symmetry.space_group_name_H-M   'P 1'
#
loop_
_entity.id
_entity.type
_entity.pdbx_description
1 polymer ?
#
loop_
_entity_poly.entity_id
_entity_poly.type
_entity_poly.pdbx_seq_one_letter_code
_entity_poly.pdbx_strand_id
1 'polypeptide(L)'
;MTAVIRPSGQTELSNEGRTRAATIAELQLRYEPKTHKDAQLTRSFTRCVQSSMSSSKIPTRLRRKLNDIGEQRVLKAGLTRLCTLLTRGLSSQVLSELPQRSGGGQLFMTPSFYQRLLRGETELKVLLEGDVAAAQSDLRHLRLEQLLSIRVSTLDWATESHSHSAHTNFLMSLDMHLFERLARDFLRTIPDVKPATLHALGLRIALVAGAEEVIAQGWGQRSVHGVGDALPALPEVWALALGPEFTPARVAFFHSRELWLQLSDGELRSMQDIVAGHKVAVTTDRSTGVGKDRVLHWEIAVMDPSFEDILDEIKQQDQAFAEQKKICSELTAVLKKRMSGRAKELGLVVEPEAPQGNELQESGAPEQPEPSAVLPEEAAPEPPERLAEAEPPEEFSTPERVDRSAAHKAGSLDVYTPEPVTKAAVPEISSRDSSPPRPRRISISKESTESNGKASFMGYPSEPKLQEEDGCFSAFLSCGRR
;
A
#
# COMPACT_ATOMS: atom_id res chain seq x y z
N MET A 1 -22.46 52.50 -31.85
CA MET A 1 -22.75 51.84 -30.55
C MET A 1 -21.44 51.31 -30.01
N THR A 2 -20.83 52.05 -29.09
CA THR A 2 -19.49 51.79 -28.55
C THR A 2 -19.67 51.07 -27.21
N ALA A 3 -19.30 49.79 -27.15
CA ALA A 3 -19.40 48.99 -25.93
C ALA A 3 -18.21 49.30 -25.02
N VAL A 4 -18.50 49.83 -23.83
CA VAL A 4 -17.55 50.09 -22.76
C VAL A 4 -17.29 48.77 -22.02
N ILE A 5 -16.07 48.27 -22.12
CA ILE A 5 -15.58 47.13 -21.31
C ILE A 5 -15.12 47.69 -19.95
N ARG A 6 -15.75 47.25 -18.85
CA ARG A 6 -15.26 47.47 -17.49
C ARG A 6 -14.44 46.25 -17.04
N PRO A 7 -13.28 46.42 -16.40
CA PRO A 7 -12.56 45.32 -15.77
C PRO A 7 -13.09 45.13 -14.34
N SER A 8 -13.78 44.02 -14.07
CA SER A 8 -14.15 43.60 -12.72
C SER A 8 -13.38 42.33 -12.36
N GLY A 9 -12.37 42.47 -11.50
CA GLY A 9 -11.55 41.37 -11.01
C GLY A 9 -10.83 41.70 -9.71
N GLN A 10 -11.51 42.35 -8.76
CA GLN A 10 -11.08 42.36 -7.36
C GLN A 10 -11.70 41.14 -6.68
N THR A 11 -10.93 40.06 -6.53
CA THR A 11 -11.31 38.90 -5.72
C THR A 11 -11.33 39.31 -4.25
N GLU A 12 -12.52 39.39 -3.68
CA GLU A 12 -12.72 39.60 -2.25
C GLU A 12 -12.13 38.41 -1.48
N LEU A 13 -11.17 38.69 -0.58
CA LEU A 13 -10.73 37.74 0.43
C LEU A 13 -11.98 37.27 1.22
N SER A 14 -12.18 35.94 1.27
CA SER A 14 -13.18 35.29 2.11
C SER A 14 -13.23 35.92 3.50
N ASN A 15 -14.43 36.14 4.03
CA ASN A 15 -14.65 36.73 5.35
C ASN A 15 -13.84 36.00 6.44
N GLU A 16 -13.66 34.69 6.34
CA GLU A 16 -12.82 33.90 7.26
C GLU A 16 -11.33 34.28 7.22
N GLY A 17 -10.82 34.60 6.03
CA GLY A 17 -9.44 35.07 5.86
C GLY A 17 -9.22 36.45 6.49
N ARG A 18 -10.22 37.35 6.39
CA ARG A 18 -10.18 38.66 7.04
C ARG A 18 -10.20 38.54 8.57
N THR A 19 -11.05 37.67 9.11
CA THR A 19 -11.14 37.45 10.56
C THR A 19 -9.84 36.86 11.12
N ARG A 20 -9.25 35.85 10.46
CA ARG A 20 -7.96 35.27 10.91
C ARG A 20 -6.82 36.28 10.85
N ALA A 21 -6.75 37.09 9.78
CA ALA A 21 -5.73 38.14 9.67
C ALA A 21 -5.89 39.20 10.77
N ALA A 22 -7.13 39.60 11.09
CA ALA A 22 -7.43 40.55 12.17
C ALA A 22 -7.07 39.99 13.56
N THR A 23 -7.39 38.73 13.85
CA THR A 23 -7.03 38.08 15.13
C THR A 23 -5.52 37.94 15.30
N ILE A 24 -4.79 37.60 14.23
CA ILE A 24 -3.32 37.53 14.27
C ILE A 24 -2.72 38.92 14.51
N ALA A 25 -3.23 39.96 13.83
CA ALA A 25 -2.79 41.34 14.04
C ALA A 25 -3.08 41.84 15.47
N GLU A 26 -4.22 41.45 16.05
CA GLU A 26 -4.57 41.81 17.43
C GLU A 26 -3.68 41.09 18.46
N LEU A 27 -3.38 39.81 18.25
CA LEU A 27 -2.44 39.07 19.09
C LEU A 27 -1.01 39.63 19.01
N GLN A 28 -0.60 40.14 17.84
CA GLN A 28 0.68 40.83 17.66
C GLN A 28 0.74 42.16 18.39
N LEU A 29 -0.37 42.92 18.43
CA LEU A 29 -0.45 44.20 19.15
C LEU A 29 -0.41 44.04 20.68
N ARG A 30 -0.86 42.90 21.22
CA ARG A 30 -0.91 42.67 22.68
C ARG A 30 0.36 42.02 23.23
N TYR A 31 1.25 41.50 22.38
CA TYR A 31 2.46 40.83 22.84
C TYR A 31 3.64 41.80 22.87
N GLU A 32 3.92 42.38 24.04
CA GLU A 32 5.16 43.11 24.28
C GLU A 32 6.29 42.14 24.69
N PRO A 33 7.32 41.95 23.85
CA PRO A 33 8.44 41.08 24.19
C PRO A 33 9.21 41.67 25.38
N LYS A 34 9.16 40.99 26.53
CA LYS A 34 9.82 41.45 27.76
C LYS A 34 11.34 41.34 27.70
N THR A 35 11.87 40.55 26.77
CA THR A 35 13.31 40.38 26.58
C THR A 35 13.71 40.51 25.12
N HIS A 36 14.96 40.92 24.86
CA HIS A 36 15.53 40.98 23.52
C HIS A 36 15.52 39.62 22.79
N LYS A 37 15.56 38.50 23.55
CA LYS A 37 15.46 37.15 23.00
C LYS A 37 14.03 36.84 22.52
N ASP A 38 13.01 37.29 23.24
CA ASP A 38 11.61 37.13 22.83
C ASP A 38 11.31 37.93 21.56
N ALA A 39 11.89 39.13 21.43
CA ALA A 39 11.74 39.96 20.24
C ALA A 39 12.34 39.29 18.97
N GLN A 40 13.46 38.57 19.10
CA GLN A 40 14.04 37.81 17.99
C GLN A 40 13.17 36.61 17.60
N LEU A 41 12.65 35.87 18.57
CA LEU A 41 11.72 34.75 18.34
C LEU A 41 10.44 35.20 17.63
N THR A 42 9.84 36.30 18.07
CA THR A 42 8.64 36.87 17.43
C THR A 42 8.92 37.33 16.00
N ARG A 43 10.08 37.93 15.73
CA ARG A 43 10.47 38.32 14.36
C ARG A 43 10.69 37.12 13.44
N SER A 44 11.34 36.07 13.93
CA SER A 44 11.53 34.82 13.18
C SER A 44 10.20 34.13 12.88
N PHE A 45 9.30 34.05 13.86
CA PHE A 45 7.96 33.50 13.70
C PHE A 45 7.14 34.30 12.68
N THR A 46 7.15 35.63 12.79
CA THR A 46 6.39 36.52 11.88
C THR A 46 6.92 36.44 10.45
N ARG A 47 8.25 36.33 10.26
CA ARG A 47 8.84 36.14 8.93
C ARG A 47 8.48 34.78 8.33
N CYS A 48 8.41 33.72 9.15
CA CYS A 48 7.97 32.40 8.71
C CYS A 48 6.50 32.42 8.24
N VAL A 49 5.62 33.07 9.01
CA VAL A 49 4.19 33.23 8.66
C VAL A 49 3.99 34.14 7.45
N GLN A 50 4.78 35.21 7.30
CA GLN A 50 4.67 36.10 6.14
C GLN A 50 5.23 35.47 4.86
N SER A 51 6.28 34.66 4.95
CA SER A 51 6.84 33.96 3.79
C SER A 51 5.90 32.86 3.26
N SER A 52 5.00 32.33 4.07
CA SER A 52 3.95 31.41 3.61
C SER A 52 2.78 32.12 2.91
N MET A 53 2.64 33.44 3.07
CA MET A 53 1.53 34.22 2.50
C MET A 53 1.84 34.96 1.19
N SER A 54 3.11 35.06 0.78
CA SER A 54 3.50 35.67 -0.50
C SER A 54 3.59 34.69 -1.67
N SER A 55 3.14 33.45 -1.49
CA SER A 55 3.03 32.47 -2.58
C SER A 55 2.06 33.01 -3.64
N SER A 56 2.61 33.34 -4.81
CA SER A 56 1.89 33.71 -6.03
C SER A 56 0.64 32.86 -6.19
N LYS A 57 -0.49 33.45 -6.57
CA LYS A 57 -1.80 32.81 -6.76
C LYS A 57 -1.69 31.53 -7.60
N ILE A 58 -1.32 30.42 -6.98
CA ILE A 58 -1.37 29.10 -7.59
C ILE A 58 -2.85 28.90 -7.88
N PRO A 59 -3.25 28.65 -9.15
CA PRO A 59 -4.64 28.37 -9.45
C PRO A 59 -5.12 27.32 -8.46
N THR A 60 -6.23 27.62 -7.77
CA THR A 60 -6.79 26.77 -6.71
C THR A 60 -7.22 25.46 -7.36
N ARG A 61 -6.27 24.52 -7.46
CA ARG A 61 -6.52 23.20 -8.01
C ARG A 61 -7.60 22.54 -7.16
N LEU A 62 -8.50 21.84 -7.81
CA LEU A 62 -9.53 21.10 -7.11
C LEU A 62 -8.88 19.93 -6.38
N ARG A 63 -8.74 20.05 -5.05
CA ARG A 63 -8.18 19.02 -4.19
C ARG A 63 -9.31 18.31 -3.45
N ARG A 64 -9.34 16.99 -3.58
CA ARG A 64 -10.15 16.13 -2.70
C ARG A 64 -9.35 15.85 -1.44
N LYS A 65 -10.04 15.73 -0.31
CA LYS A 65 -9.42 15.44 0.99
C LYS A 65 -10.00 14.16 1.56
N LEU A 66 -9.12 13.22 1.88
CA LEU A 66 -9.42 12.01 2.63
C LEU A 66 -8.84 12.20 4.02
N ASN A 67 -9.62 12.83 4.89
CA ASN A 67 -9.20 13.19 6.24
C ASN A 67 -9.93 12.32 7.29
N ASP A 68 -9.31 12.22 8.46
CA ASP A 68 -9.89 11.66 9.69
C ASP A 68 -10.42 10.23 9.52
N ILE A 69 -9.72 9.43 8.70
CA ILE A 69 -10.03 8.01 8.51
C ILE A 69 -8.85 7.16 8.97
N GLY A 70 -9.12 6.12 9.77
CA GLY A 70 -8.08 5.18 10.16
C GLY A 70 -7.49 4.47 8.93
N GLU A 71 -6.16 4.39 8.84
CA GLU A 71 -5.47 3.74 7.74
C GLU A 71 -5.95 2.29 7.56
N GLN A 72 -6.14 1.56 8.66
CA GLN A 72 -6.63 0.18 8.65
C GLN A 72 -7.98 0.04 7.93
N ARG A 73 -8.87 1.04 8.03
CA ARG A 73 -10.16 1.04 7.32
C ARG A 73 -9.96 1.19 5.82
N VAL A 74 -9.06 2.09 5.40
CA VAL A 74 -8.72 2.30 3.99
C VAL A 74 -8.04 1.06 3.43
N LEU A 75 -7.06 0.51 4.15
CA LEU A 75 -6.38 -0.72 3.78
C LEU A 75 -7.36 -1.89 3.64
N LYS A 76 -8.29 -2.04 4.59
CA LYS A 76 -9.34 -3.08 4.52
C LYS A 76 -10.21 -2.94 3.27
N ALA A 77 -10.66 -1.73 2.96
CA ALA A 77 -11.42 -1.46 1.74
C ALA A 77 -10.61 -1.81 0.48
N GLY A 78 -9.33 -1.43 0.45
CA GLY A 78 -8.44 -1.70 -0.68
C GLY A 78 -8.18 -3.17 -0.91
N LEU A 79 -7.84 -3.92 0.14
CA LEU A 79 -7.62 -5.36 0.07
C LEU A 79 -8.89 -6.12 -0.34
N THR A 80 -10.05 -5.72 0.18
CA THR A 80 -11.34 -6.31 -0.20
C THR A 80 -11.65 -6.07 -1.68
N ARG A 81 -11.42 -4.84 -2.16
CA ARG A 81 -11.61 -4.49 -3.57
C ARG A 81 -10.66 -5.26 -4.48
N LEU A 82 -9.37 -5.28 -4.15
CA LEU A 82 -8.35 -6.01 -4.92
C LEU A 82 -8.64 -7.52 -4.96
N CYS A 83 -9.02 -8.11 -3.83
CA CYS A 83 -9.45 -9.50 -3.76
C CYS A 83 -10.65 -9.74 -4.69
N THR A 84 -11.67 -8.88 -4.65
CA THR A 84 -12.85 -8.98 -5.52
C THR A 84 -12.48 -8.90 -7.01
N LEU A 85 -11.57 -7.99 -7.39
CA LEU A 85 -11.14 -7.83 -8.78
C LEU A 85 -10.32 -9.02 -9.28
N LEU A 86 -9.35 -9.49 -8.49
CA LEU A 86 -8.42 -10.56 -8.88
C LEU A 86 -9.03 -11.96 -8.77
N THR A 87 -10.02 -12.15 -7.90
CA THR A 87 -10.74 -13.42 -7.79
C THR A 87 -12.00 -13.50 -8.65
N ARG A 88 -12.34 -12.41 -9.37
CA ARG A 88 -13.53 -12.37 -10.22
C ARG A 88 -13.45 -13.44 -11.30
N GLY A 89 -14.36 -14.42 -11.22
CA GLY A 89 -14.44 -15.52 -12.18
C GLY A 89 -13.60 -16.75 -11.82
N LEU A 90 -12.85 -16.71 -10.72
CA LEU A 90 -12.19 -17.90 -10.16
C LEU A 90 -13.19 -18.69 -9.31
N SER A 91 -13.19 -20.01 -9.45
CA SER A 91 -13.97 -20.88 -8.56
C SER A 91 -13.24 -21.05 -7.22
N SER A 92 -14.00 -21.31 -6.15
CA SER A 92 -13.43 -21.62 -4.83
C SER A 92 -12.48 -22.84 -4.88
N GLN A 93 -12.75 -23.80 -5.78
CA GLN A 93 -11.88 -24.96 -5.99
C GLN A 93 -10.51 -24.53 -6.52
N VAL A 94 -10.47 -23.70 -7.56
CA VAL A 94 -9.22 -23.19 -8.14
C VAL A 94 -8.43 -22.39 -7.10
N LEU A 95 -9.10 -21.59 -6.25
CA LEU A 95 -8.41 -20.88 -5.16
C LEU A 95 -7.81 -21.83 -4.12
N SER A 96 -8.44 -22.98 -3.86
CA SER A 96 -7.94 -23.98 -2.90
C SER A 96 -6.84 -24.90 -3.46
N GLU A 97 -6.58 -24.89 -4.76
CA GLU A 97 -5.51 -25.65 -5.39
C GLU A 97 -4.14 -25.05 -5.07
N LEU A 98 -3.31 -25.84 -4.39
CA LEU A 98 -1.96 -25.43 -3.98
C LEU A 98 -0.94 -25.77 -5.08
N PRO A 99 0.05 -24.90 -5.34
CA PRO A 99 1.13 -25.18 -6.27
C PRO A 99 1.88 -26.48 -5.96
N GLN A 100 2.20 -27.24 -7.00
CA GLN A 100 3.00 -28.46 -6.93
C GLN A 100 4.34 -28.27 -7.64
N ARG A 101 5.36 -29.05 -7.26
CA ARG A 101 6.64 -29.08 -8.00
C ARG A 101 6.41 -29.67 -9.40
N SER A 102 7.32 -29.41 -10.34
CA SER A 102 7.26 -29.93 -11.72
C SER A 102 7.18 -31.47 -11.79
N GLY A 103 7.66 -32.18 -10.76
CA GLY A 103 7.54 -33.63 -10.63
C GLY A 103 6.31 -34.13 -9.84
N GLY A 104 5.31 -33.27 -9.58
CA GLY A 104 4.10 -33.61 -8.81
C GLY A 104 4.29 -33.72 -7.29
N GLY A 105 5.53 -33.57 -6.80
CA GLY A 105 5.82 -33.53 -5.37
C GLY A 105 5.19 -32.33 -4.66
N GLN A 106 4.79 -32.52 -3.40
CA GLN A 106 4.24 -31.45 -2.58
C GLN A 106 5.29 -30.36 -2.31
N LEU A 107 4.91 -29.11 -2.55
CA LEU A 107 5.76 -27.95 -2.26
C LEU A 107 5.64 -27.49 -0.81
N PHE A 108 4.47 -27.72 -0.21
CA PHE A 108 4.07 -27.27 1.12
C PHE A 108 4.37 -28.35 2.16
N MET A 109 4.80 -27.94 3.34
CA MET A 109 4.91 -28.84 4.50
C MET A 109 3.53 -29.13 5.09
N THR A 110 2.62 -28.15 5.08
CA THR A 110 1.28 -28.26 5.68
C THR A 110 0.15 -27.93 4.69
N PRO A 111 -0.04 -28.70 3.60
CA PRO A 111 -1.03 -28.37 2.58
C PRO A 111 -2.47 -28.33 3.10
N SER A 112 -2.81 -29.21 4.05
CA SER A 112 -4.15 -29.25 4.66
C SER A 112 -4.46 -28.01 5.50
N PHE A 113 -3.45 -27.33 6.05
CA PHE A 113 -3.62 -26.06 6.77
C PHE A 113 -4.19 -24.99 5.82
N TYR A 114 -3.52 -24.77 4.69
CA TYR A 114 -3.93 -23.75 3.73
C TYR A 114 -5.22 -24.10 3.01
N GLN A 115 -5.45 -25.38 2.67
CA GLN A 115 -6.71 -25.80 2.04
C GLN A 115 -7.92 -25.47 2.92
N ARG A 116 -7.86 -25.78 4.22
CA ARG A 116 -8.94 -25.44 5.16
C ARG A 116 -9.13 -23.94 5.28
N LEU A 117 -8.03 -23.18 5.37
CA LEU A 117 -8.08 -21.72 5.50
C LEU A 117 -8.65 -21.04 4.24
N LEU A 118 -8.23 -21.48 3.05
CA LEU A 118 -8.70 -20.95 1.75
C LEU A 118 -10.14 -21.32 1.44
N ARG A 119 -10.63 -22.46 1.94
CA ARG A 119 -12.04 -22.85 1.84
C ARG A 119 -12.94 -22.18 2.89
N GLY A 120 -12.34 -21.47 3.86
CA GLY A 120 -13.07 -20.92 4.99
C GLY A 120 -13.62 -21.97 5.95
N GLU A 121 -13.07 -23.20 5.93
CA GLU A 121 -13.45 -24.29 6.85
C GLU A 121 -12.92 -24.03 8.26
N THR A 122 -11.85 -23.23 8.39
CA THR A 122 -11.27 -22.81 9.66
C THR A 122 -10.90 -21.34 9.61
N GLU A 123 -10.98 -20.67 10.75
CA GLU A 123 -10.47 -19.31 10.92
C GLU A 123 -9.06 -19.36 11.49
N LEU A 124 -8.21 -18.39 11.12
CA LEU A 124 -6.84 -18.32 11.62
C LEU A 124 -6.79 -18.24 13.17
N LYS A 125 -7.76 -17.55 13.78
CA LYS A 125 -7.80 -17.31 15.24
C LYS A 125 -8.04 -18.55 16.10
N VAL A 126 -8.54 -19.64 15.51
CA VAL A 126 -8.84 -20.89 16.24
C VAL A 126 -7.75 -21.96 16.06
N LEU A 127 -6.73 -21.68 15.27
CA LEU A 127 -5.66 -22.62 14.98
C LEU A 127 -4.63 -22.65 16.11
N LEU A 128 -3.97 -23.80 16.27
CA LEU A 128 -2.92 -23.97 17.26
C LEU A 128 -1.67 -23.20 16.83
N GLU A 129 -0.96 -22.59 17.79
CA GLU A 129 0.27 -21.83 17.50
C GLU A 129 1.33 -22.66 16.76
N GLY A 130 1.46 -23.95 17.11
CA GLY A 130 2.40 -24.86 16.45
C GLY A 130 2.10 -25.05 14.96
N ASP A 131 0.81 -25.19 14.60
CA ASP A 131 0.39 -25.33 13.21
C ASP A 131 0.65 -24.04 12.42
N VAL A 132 0.36 -22.89 13.02
CA VAL A 132 0.55 -21.57 12.42
C VAL A 132 2.03 -21.26 12.20
N ALA A 133 2.88 -21.56 13.18
CA ALA A 133 4.33 -21.41 13.09
C ALA A 133 4.93 -22.33 12.01
N ALA A 134 4.50 -23.59 11.95
CA ALA A 134 4.95 -24.54 10.93
C ALA A 134 4.55 -24.11 9.50
N ALA A 135 3.36 -23.51 9.35
CA ALA A 135 2.89 -23.02 8.06
C ALA A 135 3.62 -21.76 7.59
N GLN A 136 4.16 -20.91 8.47
CA GLN A 136 4.68 -19.58 8.10
C GLN A 136 5.67 -19.59 6.91
N SER A 137 6.56 -20.58 6.82
CA SER A 137 7.56 -20.67 5.74
C SER A 137 6.97 -20.97 4.36
N ASP A 138 5.76 -21.52 4.31
CA ASP A 138 5.06 -21.90 3.08
C ASP A 138 4.33 -20.71 2.42
N LEU A 139 4.16 -19.58 3.11
CA LEU A 139 3.46 -18.39 2.60
C LEU A 139 4.05 -17.89 1.26
N ARG A 140 5.37 -17.96 1.10
CA ARG A 140 6.07 -17.57 -0.14
C ARG A 140 5.61 -18.35 -1.37
N HIS A 141 5.04 -19.55 -1.19
CA HIS A 141 4.61 -20.44 -2.26
C HIS A 141 3.16 -20.21 -2.69
N LEU A 142 2.34 -19.50 -1.92
CA LEU A 142 0.96 -19.19 -2.28
C LEU A 142 0.90 -18.23 -3.48
N ARG A 143 -0.21 -18.21 -4.21
CA ARG A 143 -0.47 -17.19 -5.25
C ARG A 143 -1.01 -15.89 -4.64
N LEU A 144 -1.00 -14.80 -5.41
CA LEU A 144 -1.48 -13.49 -4.95
C LEU A 144 -2.94 -13.54 -4.48
N GLU A 145 -3.80 -14.24 -5.22
CA GLU A 145 -5.22 -14.38 -4.92
C GLU A 145 -5.45 -15.15 -3.61
N GLN A 146 -4.62 -16.16 -3.35
CA GLN A 146 -4.65 -16.95 -2.12
C GLN A 146 -4.21 -16.11 -0.92
N LEU A 147 -3.12 -15.35 -1.06
CA LEU A 147 -2.64 -14.42 -0.03
C LEU A 147 -3.71 -13.36 0.30
N LEU A 148 -4.35 -12.78 -0.73
CA LEU A 148 -5.45 -11.82 -0.58
C LEU A 148 -6.66 -12.44 0.13
N SER A 149 -7.07 -13.63 -0.28
CA SER A 149 -8.22 -14.33 0.33
C SER A 149 -7.99 -14.59 1.82
N ILE A 150 -6.80 -15.10 2.19
CA ILE A 150 -6.43 -15.31 3.58
C ILE A 150 -6.40 -13.98 4.33
N ARG A 151 -5.76 -12.96 3.76
CA ARG A 151 -5.65 -11.67 4.44
C ARG A 151 -7.01 -11.03 4.66
N VAL A 152 -7.88 -10.98 3.66
CA VAL A 152 -9.23 -10.41 3.78
C VAL A 152 -10.05 -11.09 4.88
N SER A 153 -9.95 -12.41 5.00
CA SER A 153 -10.63 -13.18 6.07
C SER A 153 -10.11 -12.87 7.49
N THR A 154 -8.94 -12.23 7.62
CA THR A 154 -8.27 -11.94 8.89
C THR A 154 -8.17 -10.45 9.21
N LEU A 155 -8.76 -9.57 8.39
CA LEU A 155 -8.65 -8.11 8.57
C LEU A 155 -9.32 -7.59 9.85
N ASP A 156 -10.37 -8.28 10.32
CA ASP A 156 -11.06 -7.93 11.57
C ASP A 156 -10.38 -8.51 12.81
N TRP A 157 -9.31 -9.27 12.61
CA TRP A 157 -8.58 -9.88 13.69
C TRP A 157 -7.28 -9.13 13.97
N ALA A 158 -7.31 -8.31 15.02
CA ALA A 158 -6.13 -7.68 15.61
C ALA A 158 -6.04 -8.10 17.07
N THR A 159 -4.92 -8.72 17.45
CA THR A 159 -4.66 -9.09 18.83
C THR A 159 -3.30 -8.56 19.27
N GLU A 160 -3.28 -7.97 20.46
CA GLU A 160 -2.07 -7.45 21.10
C GLU A 160 -1.55 -8.43 22.17
N SER A 161 -2.16 -9.62 22.27
CA SER A 161 -1.73 -10.62 23.25
C SER A 161 -0.42 -11.27 22.83
N HIS A 162 0.50 -11.38 23.78
CA HIS A 162 1.77 -12.11 23.63
C HIS A 162 1.55 -13.60 23.36
N SER A 163 0.43 -14.17 23.85
CA SER A 163 -0.02 -15.53 23.57
C SER A 163 -0.52 -15.74 22.12
N HIS A 164 -0.30 -14.77 21.23
CA HIS A 164 -0.60 -14.93 19.81
C HIS A 164 0.61 -14.54 18.96
N SER A 165 1.82 -14.59 19.52
CA SER A 165 3.06 -14.22 18.82
C SER A 165 3.25 -14.96 17.49
N ALA A 166 3.01 -16.28 17.44
CA ALA A 166 3.07 -17.08 16.22
C ALA A 166 2.12 -16.56 15.13
N HIS A 167 0.92 -16.14 15.53
CA HIS A 167 -0.06 -15.63 14.59
C HIS A 167 0.25 -14.20 14.13
N THR A 168 0.73 -13.34 15.02
CA THR A 168 1.22 -12.01 14.65
C THR A 168 2.37 -12.12 13.64
N ASN A 169 3.31 -13.03 13.87
CA ASN A 169 4.42 -13.32 12.95
C ASN A 169 3.93 -13.87 11.60
N PHE A 170 2.92 -14.74 11.62
CA PHE A 170 2.27 -15.24 10.41
C PHE A 170 1.62 -14.10 9.62
N LEU A 171 0.85 -13.22 10.26
CA LEU A 171 0.23 -12.06 9.60
C LEU A 171 1.25 -11.06 9.06
N MET A 172 2.34 -10.80 9.79
CA MET A 172 3.44 -9.97 9.31
C MET A 172 4.10 -10.58 8.07
N SER A 173 4.35 -11.89 8.08
CA SER A 173 4.94 -12.60 6.93
C SER A 173 3.97 -12.64 5.74
N LEU A 174 2.67 -12.80 6.02
CA LEU A 174 1.60 -12.75 5.03
C LEU A 174 1.57 -11.38 4.35
N ASP A 175 1.57 -10.29 5.13
CA ASP A 175 1.59 -8.92 4.61
C ASP A 175 2.87 -8.65 3.80
N MET A 176 4.03 -9.09 4.30
CA MET A 176 5.30 -9.01 3.58
C MET A 176 5.23 -9.61 2.18
N HIS A 177 4.81 -10.88 2.08
CA HIS A 177 4.70 -11.57 0.79
C HIS A 177 3.56 -11.03 -0.08
N LEU A 178 2.44 -10.64 0.53
CA LEU A 178 1.28 -10.10 -0.17
C LEU A 178 1.64 -8.80 -0.90
N PHE A 179 2.15 -7.81 -0.18
CA PHE A 179 2.42 -6.51 -0.79
C PHE A 179 3.63 -6.55 -1.73
N GLU A 180 4.67 -7.33 -1.43
CA GLU A 180 5.77 -7.55 -2.38
C GLU A 180 5.25 -8.12 -3.70
N ARG A 181 4.42 -9.17 -3.64
CA ARG A 181 3.90 -9.83 -4.84
C ARG A 181 2.90 -8.96 -5.59
N LEU A 182 2.07 -8.18 -4.88
CA LEU A 182 1.16 -7.21 -5.48
C LEU A 182 1.92 -6.20 -6.33
N ALA A 183 2.99 -5.60 -5.80
CA ALA A 183 3.83 -4.69 -6.57
C ALA A 183 4.48 -5.39 -7.77
N ARG A 184 5.06 -6.59 -7.58
CA ARG A 184 5.73 -7.34 -8.64
C ARG A 184 4.78 -7.73 -9.77
N ASP A 185 3.57 -8.20 -9.46
CA ASP A 185 2.60 -8.68 -10.45
C ASP A 185 1.98 -7.53 -11.26
N PHE A 186 1.87 -6.33 -10.67
CA PHE A 186 1.33 -5.16 -11.38
C PHE A 186 2.40 -4.41 -12.18
N LEU A 187 3.67 -4.52 -11.81
CA LEU A 187 4.78 -3.92 -12.55
C LEU A 187 4.91 -4.53 -13.95
N ARG A 188 4.82 -3.69 -14.98
CA ARG A 188 5.10 -4.10 -16.38
C ARG A 188 6.55 -4.52 -16.59
N THR A 189 7.46 -3.86 -15.91
CA THR A 189 8.89 -4.14 -15.91
C THR A 189 9.33 -4.28 -14.46
N ILE A 190 9.88 -5.44 -14.09
CA ILE A 190 10.33 -5.71 -12.73
C ILE A 190 11.73 -5.11 -12.56
N PRO A 191 11.91 -4.05 -11.75
CA PRO A 191 13.23 -3.52 -11.48
C PRO A 191 13.95 -4.42 -10.46
N ASP A 192 15.29 -4.40 -10.49
CA ASP A 192 16.11 -5.06 -9.48
C ASP A 192 16.16 -4.20 -8.21
N VAL A 193 15.14 -4.35 -7.37
CA VAL A 193 15.00 -3.62 -6.10
C VAL A 193 14.80 -4.59 -4.94
N LYS A 194 15.15 -4.13 -3.74
CA LYS A 194 15.00 -4.92 -2.52
C LYS A 194 13.52 -5.28 -2.28
N PRO A 195 13.22 -6.49 -1.78
CA PRO A 195 11.85 -6.91 -1.47
C PRO A 195 11.09 -5.96 -0.54
N ALA A 196 11.77 -5.36 0.45
CA ALA A 196 11.17 -4.38 1.37
C ALA A 196 10.64 -3.14 0.63
N THR A 197 11.33 -2.72 -0.43
CA THR A 197 10.92 -1.59 -1.27
C THR A 197 9.67 -1.92 -2.08
N LEU A 198 9.59 -3.13 -2.64
CA LEU A 198 8.38 -3.62 -3.33
C LEU A 198 7.21 -3.77 -2.37
N HIS A 199 7.45 -4.26 -1.15
CA HIS A 199 6.43 -4.32 -0.10
C HIS A 199 5.84 -2.94 0.19
N ALA A 200 6.68 -1.91 0.40
CA ALA A 200 6.20 -0.56 0.65
C ALA A 200 5.36 -0.01 -0.52
N LEU A 201 5.76 -0.29 -1.76
CA LEU A 201 5.01 0.08 -2.96
C LEU A 201 3.66 -0.67 -3.04
N GLY A 202 3.65 -1.97 -2.77
CA GLY A 202 2.43 -2.78 -2.75
C GLY A 202 1.42 -2.32 -1.69
N LEU A 203 1.90 -1.92 -0.52
CA LEU A 203 1.07 -1.33 0.53
C LEU A 203 0.42 -0.02 0.03
N ARG A 204 1.19 0.86 -0.64
CA ARG A 204 0.66 2.09 -1.23
C ARG A 204 -0.41 1.81 -2.28
N ILE A 205 -0.21 0.79 -3.13
CA ILE A 205 -1.21 0.38 -4.12
C ILE A 205 -2.51 -0.06 -3.44
N ALA A 206 -2.41 -0.87 -2.38
CA ALA A 206 -3.58 -1.29 -1.61
C ALA A 206 -4.30 -0.09 -0.95
N LEU A 207 -3.55 0.86 -0.40
CA LEU A 207 -4.13 2.09 0.16
C LEU A 207 -4.82 2.95 -0.90
N VAL A 208 -4.25 3.06 -2.12
CA VAL A 208 -4.88 3.79 -3.23
C VAL A 208 -6.18 3.12 -3.67
N ALA A 209 -6.17 1.79 -3.84
CA ALA A 209 -7.38 1.04 -4.18
C ALA A 209 -8.47 1.25 -3.12
N GLY A 210 -8.08 1.32 -1.84
CA GLY A 210 -8.96 1.59 -0.72
C GLY A 210 -9.45 3.02 -0.64
N ALA A 211 -8.60 3.99 -0.93
CA ALA A 211 -8.94 5.41 -0.95
C ALA A 211 -10.02 5.67 -2.01
N GLU A 212 -9.85 5.12 -3.21
CA GLU A 212 -10.85 5.21 -4.27
C GLU A 212 -12.19 4.57 -3.87
N GLU A 213 -12.17 3.39 -3.25
CA GLU A 213 -13.37 2.70 -2.76
C GLU A 213 -14.11 3.51 -1.69
N VAL A 214 -13.38 4.02 -0.70
CA VAL A 214 -13.96 4.82 0.39
C VAL A 214 -14.51 6.16 -0.12
N ILE A 215 -13.85 6.78 -1.09
CA ILE A 215 -14.34 8.01 -1.72
C ILE A 215 -15.59 7.73 -2.58
N ALA A 216 -15.63 6.59 -3.29
CA ALA A 216 -16.81 6.16 -4.03
C ALA A 216 -18.02 5.92 -3.11
N GLN A 217 -17.77 5.48 -1.87
CA GLN A 217 -18.79 5.35 -0.81
C GLN A 217 -19.21 6.70 -0.19
N GLY A 218 -18.71 7.83 -0.72
CA GLY A 218 -19.12 9.18 -0.32
C GLY A 218 -18.25 9.82 0.76
N TRP A 219 -17.11 9.21 1.12
CA TRP A 219 -16.18 9.87 2.04
C TRP A 219 -15.57 11.13 1.41
N GLY A 220 -15.37 12.17 2.21
CA GLY A 220 -14.83 13.45 1.75
C GLY A 220 -15.83 14.34 0.98
N GLN A 221 -17.04 13.87 0.67
CA GLN A 221 -18.06 14.69 0.00
C GLN A 221 -18.70 15.74 0.93
N ARG A 222 -18.54 15.61 2.25
CA ARG A 222 -19.24 16.42 3.25
C ARG A 222 -18.63 17.81 3.51
N SER A 223 -17.43 18.14 3.01
CA SER A 223 -16.63 19.22 3.61
C SER A 223 -16.45 20.49 2.79
N VAL A 224 -17.05 20.65 1.61
CA VAL A 224 -16.90 21.91 0.85
C VAL A 224 -18.19 22.70 0.94
N HIS A 225 -18.17 23.73 1.79
CA HIS A 225 -19.30 24.58 2.11
C HIS A 225 -19.97 25.19 0.86
N GLY A 226 -21.22 24.80 0.64
CA GLY A 226 -22.28 25.73 0.21
C GLY A 226 -22.56 25.89 -1.28
N VAL A 227 -21.79 25.30 -2.18
CA VAL A 227 -22.07 25.35 -3.62
C VAL A 227 -22.13 23.92 -4.15
N GLY A 228 -23.30 23.54 -4.67
CA GLY A 228 -23.63 22.17 -5.11
C GLY A 228 -22.86 21.67 -6.34
N ASP A 229 -21.61 22.11 -6.52
CA ASP A 229 -20.75 21.62 -7.59
C ASP A 229 -20.24 20.23 -7.21
N ALA A 230 -20.82 19.22 -7.86
CA ALA A 230 -20.36 17.86 -7.75
C ALA A 230 -18.86 17.78 -8.11
N LEU A 231 -18.04 17.26 -7.20
CA LEU A 231 -16.62 17.05 -7.46
C LEU A 231 -16.47 16.11 -8.68
N PRO A 232 -15.60 16.42 -9.65
CA PRO A 232 -15.37 15.60 -10.83
C PRO A 232 -14.86 14.23 -10.40
N ALA A 233 -15.28 13.18 -11.10
CA ALA A 233 -14.88 11.81 -10.80
C ALA A 233 -13.35 11.67 -10.65
N LEU A 234 -12.92 10.79 -9.75
CA LEU A 234 -11.49 10.46 -9.64
C LEU A 234 -11.03 9.80 -10.95
N PRO A 235 -9.83 10.16 -11.44
CA PRO A 235 -9.22 9.43 -12.55
C PRO A 235 -8.85 8.00 -12.13
N GLU A 236 -8.77 7.11 -13.13
CA GLU A 236 -8.37 5.71 -12.92
C GLU A 236 -6.83 5.56 -12.75
N VAL A 237 -6.05 6.56 -13.17
CA VAL A 237 -4.59 6.57 -13.08
C VAL A 237 -4.12 7.41 -11.90
N TRP A 238 -3.25 6.84 -11.07
CA TRP A 238 -2.69 7.45 -9.86
C TRP A 238 -1.17 7.57 -9.96
N ALA A 239 -0.63 8.75 -9.68
CA ALA A 239 0.81 8.96 -9.57
C ALA A 239 1.25 8.78 -8.12
N LEU A 240 2.22 7.90 -7.93
CA LEU A 240 2.82 7.58 -6.64
C LEU A 240 4.28 8.02 -6.65
N ALA A 241 4.66 8.85 -5.69
CA ALA A 241 6.06 9.21 -5.48
C ALA A 241 6.88 7.95 -5.17
N LEU A 242 8.03 7.79 -5.81
CA LEU A 242 8.96 6.70 -5.53
C LEU A 242 10.14 7.20 -4.70
N GLY A 243 10.68 6.31 -3.85
CA GLY A 243 11.92 6.57 -3.15
C GLY A 243 13.15 6.44 -4.07
N PRO A 244 14.34 6.86 -3.61
CA PRO A 244 15.57 6.81 -4.39
C PRO A 244 16.00 5.39 -4.78
N GLU A 245 15.42 4.35 -4.17
CA GLU A 245 15.70 2.94 -4.45
C GLU A 245 15.22 2.51 -5.84
N PHE A 246 14.32 3.27 -6.48
CA PHE A 246 13.79 2.99 -7.81
C PHE A 246 14.56 3.68 -8.95
N THR A 247 15.75 4.20 -8.70
CA THR A 247 16.52 4.95 -9.72
C THR A 247 16.69 4.16 -11.03
N PRO A 248 16.44 4.79 -12.20
CA PRO A 248 16.18 6.22 -12.41
C PRO A 248 14.73 6.67 -12.18
N ALA A 249 13.79 5.76 -11.93
CA ALA A 249 12.38 6.08 -11.76
C ALA A 249 12.10 6.91 -10.50
N ARG A 250 11.27 7.95 -10.66
CA ARG A 250 10.86 8.87 -9.59
C ARG A 250 9.37 8.83 -9.28
N VAL A 251 8.58 8.38 -10.23
CA VAL A 251 7.13 8.26 -10.11
C VAL A 251 6.67 6.93 -10.68
N ALA A 252 5.67 6.33 -10.05
CA ALA A 252 4.94 5.19 -10.59
C ALA A 252 3.50 5.59 -10.91
N PHE A 253 3.02 5.19 -12.07
CA PHE A 253 1.63 5.35 -12.48
C PHE A 253 0.89 4.03 -12.26
N PHE A 254 -0.06 4.03 -11.33
CA PHE A 254 -0.93 2.90 -11.02
C PHE A 254 -2.29 3.09 -11.66
N HIS A 255 -2.70 2.16 -12.51
CA HIS A 255 -4.03 2.14 -13.10
C HIS A 255 -4.95 1.25 -12.26
N SER A 256 -5.84 1.83 -11.46
CA SER A 256 -6.58 1.12 -10.42
C SER A 256 -7.61 0.12 -10.96
N ARG A 257 -8.10 0.34 -12.17
CA ARG A 257 -9.06 -0.54 -12.85
C ARG A 257 -8.43 -1.70 -13.59
N GLU A 258 -7.36 -1.45 -14.34
CA GLU A 258 -6.64 -2.46 -15.13
C GLU A 258 -5.53 -3.18 -14.35
N LEU A 259 -5.24 -2.73 -13.12
CA LEU A 259 -4.29 -3.33 -12.19
C LEU A 259 -2.89 -3.50 -12.78
N TRP A 260 -2.38 -2.43 -13.41
CA TRP A 260 -0.98 -2.34 -13.82
C TRP A 260 -0.30 -1.13 -13.19
N LEU A 261 1.02 -1.23 -13.13
CA LEU A 261 1.93 -0.23 -12.62
C LEU A 261 3.05 0.01 -13.63
N GLN A 262 3.30 1.27 -13.98
CA GLN A 262 4.38 1.66 -14.86
C GLN A 262 5.29 2.69 -14.20
N LEU A 263 6.59 2.43 -14.23
CA LEU A 263 7.62 3.32 -13.69
C LEU A 263 7.99 4.39 -14.72
N SER A 264 8.25 5.61 -14.26
CA SER A 264 8.74 6.71 -15.08
C SER A 264 9.89 7.43 -14.37
N ASP A 265 10.90 7.77 -15.15
CA ASP A 265 12.08 8.56 -14.76
C ASP A 265 11.76 10.02 -14.46
N GLY A 266 10.63 10.52 -14.97
CA GLY A 266 10.26 11.91 -14.84
C GLY A 266 10.13 12.68 -16.14
N GLU A 267 10.49 12.07 -17.28
CA GLU A 267 10.43 12.77 -18.55
C GLU A 267 8.98 12.99 -18.97
N LEU A 268 8.61 14.25 -19.25
CA LEU A 268 7.24 14.66 -19.56
C LEU A 268 6.63 13.85 -20.72
N ARG A 269 7.43 13.55 -21.75
CA ARG A 269 6.99 12.76 -22.92
C ARG A 269 6.63 11.33 -22.51
N SER A 270 7.51 10.70 -21.73
CA SER A 270 7.27 9.37 -21.17
C SER A 270 5.99 9.35 -20.34
N MET A 271 5.74 10.36 -19.51
CA MET A 271 4.49 10.45 -18.74
C MET A 271 3.23 10.56 -19.62
N GLN A 272 3.27 11.40 -20.66
CA GLN A 272 2.13 11.58 -21.57
C GLN A 272 1.80 10.28 -22.31
N ASP A 273 2.82 9.55 -22.74
CA ASP A 273 2.66 8.25 -23.41
C ASP A 273 2.05 7.20 -22.47
N ILE A 274 2.49 7.16 -21.20
CA ILE A 274 1.98 6.23 -20.18
C ILE A 274 0.52 6.51 -19.87
N VAL A 275 0.17 7.78 -19.68
CA VAL A 275 -1.16 8.18 -19.24
C VAL A 275 -2.12 8.27 -20.43
N ALA A 276 -1.63 8.33 -21.67
CA ALA A 276 -2.43 8.35 -22.90
C ALA A 276 -3.52 9.45 -22.89
N GLY A 277 -3.18 10.63 -22.37
CA GLY A 277 -4.09 11.78 -22.29
C GLY A 277 -5.15 11.72 -21.17
N HIS A 278 -5.11 10.71 -20.29
CA HIS A 278 -5.96 10.68 -19.11
C HIS A 278 -5.49 11.70 -18.06
N LYS A 279 -6.39 12.08 -17.17
CA LYS A 279 -6.02 12.82 -15.95
C LYS A 279 -5.39 11.87 -14.95
N VAL A 280 -4.56 12.40 -14.05
CA VAL A 280 -3.85 11.63 -13.03
C VAL A 280 -4.22 12.15 -11.65
N ALA A 281 -4.47 11.24 -10.71
CA ALA A 281 -4.60 11.57 -9.29
C ALA A 281 -3.21 11.56 -8.65
N VAL A 282 -2.79 12.69 -8.09
CA VAL A 282 -1.54 12.82 -7.32
C VAL A 282 -1.90 12.90 -5.84
N THR A 283 -1.34 11.99 -5.05
CA THR A 283 -1.62 11.90 -3.60
C THR A 283 -0.54 12.57 -2.77
N THR A 284 -0.93 13.50 -1.91
CA THR A 284 -0.10 14.02 -0.82
C THR A 284 -0.41 13.27 0.47
N ASP A 285 0.56 12.57 1.05
CA ASP A 285 0.39 11.94 2.35
C ASP A 285 0.75 12.92 3.49
N ARG A 286 -0.23 13.25 4.34
CA ARG A 286 -0.05 14.00 5.59
C ARG A 286 -0.52 13.20 6.81
N SER A 287 -0.57 11.89 6.68
CA SER A 287 -1.04 10.99 7.73
C SER A 287 -0.24 11.18 9.01
N THR A 288 -0.92 11.01 10.14
CA THR A 288 -0.34 11.15 11.48
C THR A 288 -0.57 9.88 12.28
N GLY A 289 0.20 9.70 13.35
CA GLY A 289 0.15 8.50 14.17
C GLY A 289 1.01 7.36 13.62
N VAL A 290 1.05 6.26 14.37
CA VAL A 290 1.84 5.07 14.07
C VAL A 290 1.00 3.81 14.31
N GLY A 291 1.27 2.76 13.55
CA GLY A 291 0.60 1.47 13.70
C GLY A 291 -0.92 1.56 13.56
N LYS A 292 -1.64 1.02 14.55
CA LYS A 292 -3.11 0.94 14.56
C LYS A 292 -3.79 2.31 14.70
N ASP A 293 -3.12 3.26 15.35
CA ASP A 293 -3.62 4.61 15.56
C ASP A 293 -3.23 5.56 14.41
N ARG A 294 -2.64 5.04 13.32
CA ARG A 294 -2.34 5.84 12.14
C ARG A 294 -3.65 6.30 11.48
N VAL A 295 -3.82 7.61 11.42
CA VAL A 295 -4.94 8.27 10.76
C VAL A 295 -4.46 8.76 9.41
N LEU A 296 -5.12 8.28 8.36
CA LEU A 296 -4.84 8.66 6.99
C LEU A 296 -5.35 10.09 6.74
N HIS A 297 -4.45 10.94 6.24
CA HIS A 297 -4.79 12.29 5.80
C HIS A 297 -4.19 12.52 4.42
N TRP A 298 -4.96 12.26 3.37
CA TRP A 298 -4.51 12.43 1.99
C TRP A 298 -5.17 13.63 1.33
N GLU A 299 -4.36 14.45 0.67
CA GLU A 299 -4.85 15.41 -0.32
C GLU A 299 -4.66 14.81 -1.71
N ILE A 300 -5.72 14.77 -2.51
CA ILE A 300 -5.70 14.19 -3.84
C ILE A 300 -5.94 15.31 -4.84
N ALA A 301 -4.90 15.66 -5.60
CA ALA A 301 -4.98 16.61 -6.70
C ALA A 301 -5.25 15.84 -8.00
N VAL A 302 -6.23 16.30 -8.79
CA VAL A 302 -6.46 15.78 -10.14
C VAL A 302 -5.71 16.68 -11.11
N MET A 303 -4.74 16.10 -11.83
CA MET A 303 -3.82 16.81 -12.69
C MET A 303 -3.89 16.32 -14.13
N ASP A 304 -3.57 17.21 -15.08
CA ASP A 304 -3.43 16.87 -16.50
C ASP A 304 -1.94 16.88 -16.88
N PRO A 305 -1.34 15.73 -17.20
CA PRO A 305 0.09 15.64 -17.54
C PRO A 305 0.46 16.41 -18.82
N SER A 306 -0.52 16.87 -19.60
CA SER A 306 -0.30 17.69 -20.79
C SER A 306 0.12 19.12 -20.46
N PHE A 307 -0.34 19.64 -19.31
CA PHE A 307 -0.18 21.05 -18.94
C PHE A 307 0.51 21.24 -17.58
N GLU A 308 0.52 20.21 -16.74
CA GLU A 308 1.00 20.31 -15.37
C GLU A 308 2.17 19.37 -15.11
N ASP A 309 3.18 19.86 -14.40
CA ASP A 309 4.32 19.06 -13.97
C ASP A 309 3.96 18.29 -12.69
N ILE A 310 3.72 16.98 -12.86
CA ILE A 310 3.40 16.05 -11.77
C ILE A 310 4.58 15.90 -10.80
N LEU A 311 5.82 15.90 -11.29
CA LEU A 311 6.99 15.76 -10.42
C LEU A 311 7.19 16.99 -9.55
N ASP A 312 6.99 18.18 -10.10
CA ASP A 312 7.12 19.39 -9.32
C ASP A 312 6.05 19.47 -8.24
N GLU A 313 4.83 18.99 -8.50
CA GLU A 313 3.81 18.85 -7.45
C GLU A 313 4.25 17.85 -6.37
N ILE A 314 4.78 16.67 -6.75
CA ILE A 314 5.29 15.68 -5.78
C ILE A 314 6.46 16.27 -4.96
N LYS A 315 7.42 16.95 -5.61
CA LYS A 315 8.56 17.58 -4.90
C LYS A 315 8.09 18.67 -3.95
N GLN A 316 7.15 19.52 -4.37
CA GLN A 316 6.59 20.56 -3.50
C GLN A 316 5.93 19.96 -2.26
N GLN A 317 5.28 18.80 -2.42
CA GLN A 317 4.69 18.06 -1.31
C GLN A 317 5.75 17.50 -0.36
N ASP A 318 6.80 16.87 -0.89
CA ASP A 318 7.90 16.34 -0.09
C ASP A 318 8.61 17.46 0.69
N GLN A 319 8.84 18.62 0.04
CA GLN A 319 9.43 19.80 0.68
C GLN A 319 8.52 20.34 1.79
N ALA A 320 7.23 20.52 1.53
CA ALA A 320 6.28 20.99 2.54
C ALA A 320 6.21 20.04 3.75
N PHE A 321 6.24 18.73 3.50
CA PHE A 321 6.27 17.73 4.57
C PHE A 321 7.58 17.77 5.37
N ALA A 322 8.72 17.88 4.69
CA ALA A 322 10.03 18.00 5.34
C ALA A 322 10.12 19.27 6.21
N GLU A 323 9.59 20.39 5.73
CA GLU A 323 9.48 21.64 6.49
C GLU A 323 8.58 21.48 7.71
N GLN A 324 7.41 20.86 7.56
CA GLN A 324 6.52 20.58 8.68
C GLN A 324 7.17 19.68 9.72
N LYS A 325 7.85 18.61 9.30
CA LYS A 325 8.59 17.70 10.20
C LYS A 325 9.69 18.45 10.96
N LYS A 326 10.42 19.33 10.27
CA LYS A 326 11.43 20.20 10.88
C LYS A 326 10.80 21.09 11.96
N ILE A 327 9.72 21.80 11.64
CA ILE A 327 9.00 22.66 12.61
C ILE A 327 8.51 21.85 13.83
N CYS A 328 7.93 20.67 13.62
CA CYS A 328 7.48 19.79 14.71
C CYS A 328 8.64 19.32 15.61
N SER A 329 9.79 19.00 15.01
CA SER A 329 10.99 18.61 15.75
C SER A 329 11.56 19.77 16.58
N GLU A 330 11.60 20.97 16.02
CA GLU A 330 12.02 22.19 16.72
C GLU A 330 11.08 22.53 17.88
N LEU A 331 9.76 22.42 17.66
CA LEU A 331 8.76 22.65 18.70
C LEU A 331 8.90 21.64 19.85
N THR A 332 9.11 20.36 19.52
CA THR A 332 9.30 19.30 20.52
C THR A 332 10.59 19.55 21.33
N ALA A 333 11.68 19.96 20.68
CA ALA A 333 12.91 20.33 21.36
C ALA A 333 12.72 21.53 22.31
N VAL A 334 11.99 22.57 21.88
CA VAL A 334 11.67 23.74 22.71
C VAL A 334 10.79 23.35 23.90
N LEU A 335 9.77 22.51 23.69
CA LEU A 335 8.90 22.03 24.76
C LEU A 335 9.66 21.18 25.77
N LYS A 336 10.50 20.23 25.32
CA LYS A 336 11.39 19.45 26.19
C LYS A 336 12.29 20.35 27.03
N LYS A 337 12.89 21.38 26.41
CA LYS A 337 13.76 22.35 27.12
C LYS A 337 12.99 23.17 28.16
N ARG A 338 11.76 23.59 27.86
CA ARG A 338 10.92 24.34 28.80
C ARG A 338 10.46 23.47 29.97
N MET A 339 10.09 22.22 29.69
CA MET A 339 9.68 21.26 30.71
C MET A 339 10.84 20.90 31.64
N SER A 340 12.05 20.69 31.12
CA SER A 340 13.23 20.44 31.95
C SER A 340 13.65 21.65 32.78
N GLY A 341 13.51 22.88 32.24
CA GLY A 341 13.71 24.11 33.01
C GLY A 341 12.72 24.23 34.17
N ARG A 342 11.43 24.03 33.91
CA ARG A 342 10.38 24.11 34.93
C ARG A 342 10.49 22.99 35.98
N ALA A 343 10.87 21.78 35.59
CA ALA A 343 11.11 20.69 36.52
C ALA A 343 12.26 21.02 37.49
N LYS A 344 13.34 21.63 37.00
CA LYS A 344 14.45 22.13 37.85
C LYS A 344 14.00 23.22 38.82
N GLU A 345 13.18 24.17 38.37
CA GLU A 345 12.63 25.22 39.25
C GLU A 345 11.73 24.66 40.36
N LEU A 346 11.01 23.58 40.09
CA LEU A 346 10.15 22.90 41.07
C LEU A 346 10.91 21.92 41.97
N GLY A 347 12.23 21.80 41.85
CA GLY A 347 13.03 20.83 42.60
C GLY A 347 12.71 19.37 42.25
N LEU A 348 12.05 19.12 41.11
CA LEU A 348 11.80 17.77 40.62
C LEU A 348 13.11 17.25 40.03
N VAL A 349 13.62 16.17 40.63
CA VAL A 349 14.77 15.44 40.10
C VAL A 349 14.34 14.84 38.76
N VAL A 350 14.74 15.49 37.67
CA VAL A 350 14.63 14.90 36.33
C VAL A 350 15.68 13.80 36.28
N GLU A 351 15.22 12.55 36.29
CA GLU A 351 16.10 11.42 36.04
C GLU A 351 16.81 11.69 34.70
N PRO A 352 18.16 11.65 34.66
CA PRO A 352 18.87 11.88 33.41
C PRO A 352 18.34 10.87 32.39
N GLU A 353 17.80 11.36 31.26
CA GLU A 353 17.43 10.49 30.12
C GLU A 353 18.65 9.58 29.91
N ALA A 354 18.48 8.28 30.17
CA ALA A 354 19.51 7.30 29.86
C ALA A 354 19.97 7.59 28.44
N PRO A 355 21.29 7.70 28.18
CA PRO A 355 21.80 8.11 26.88
C PRO A 355 21.08 7.27 25.85
N GLN A 356 20.17 7.91 25.09
CA GLN A 356 19.43 7.25 24.04
C GLN A 356 20.51 6.71 23.14
N GLY A 357 20.75 5.39 23.21
CA GLY A 357 21.81 4.74 22.46
C GLY A 357 21.62 5.19 21.02
N ASN A 358 22.62 5.90 20.50
CA ASN A 358 22.58 6.54 19.19
C ASN A 358 21.77 5.66 18.25
N GLU A 359 20.60 6.14 17.84
CA GLU A 359 19.88 5.58 16.70
C GLU A 359 20.93 5.33 15.64
N LEU A 360 21.04 4.07 15.23
CA LEU A 360 21.96 3.59 14.21
C LEU A 360 21.85 4.50 12.99
N GLN A 361 22.71 5.50 12.97
CA GLN A 361 23.09 6.21 11.77
C GLN A 361 23.68 5.10 10.90
N GLU A 362 22.98 4.73 9.82
CA GLU A 362 23.53 3.94 8.72
C GLU A 362 24.75 4.72 8.18
N SER A 363 25.90 4.54 8.82
CA SER A 363 27.18 5.02 8.32
C SER A 363 27.78 3.90 7.48
N GLY A 364 28.20 4.26 6.28
CA GLY A 364 28.88 3.35 5.37
C GLY A 364 30.05 2.67 6.06
N ALA A 365 30.13 1.35 5.84
CA ALA A 365 31.19 0.50 6.34
C ALA A 365 32.57 1.07 5.96
N PRO A 366 33.48 1.29 6.92
CA PRO A 366 34.89 1.39 6.62
C PRO A 366 35.42 -0.02 6.38
N GLU A 367 36.02 -0.18 5.19
CA GLU A 367 36.85 -1.29 4.77
C GLU A 367 37.82 -1.69 5.90
N GLN A 368 37.66 -2.90 6.45
CA GLN A 368 38.64 -3.51 7.35
C GLN A 368 39.47 -4.55 6.58
N PRO A 369 40.80 -4.59 6.83
CA PRO A 369 41.72 -5.45 6.12
C PRO A 369 41.63 -6.90 6.59
N GLU A 370 41.84 -7.82 5.65
CA GLU A 370 41.92 -9.26 5.88
C GLU A 370 42.99 -9.64 6.92
N PRO A 371 42.70 -10.59 7.83
CA PRO A 371 43.73 -11.35 8.50
C PRO A 371 43.89 -12.72 7.84
N SER A 372 45.03 -12.87 7.19
CA SER A 372 45.62 -14.15 6.83
C SER A 372 45.87 -15.02 8.07
N ALA A 373 45.29 -16.22 8.01
CA ALA A 373 45.96 -17.51 8.14
C ALA A 373 46.31 -18.12 9.53
N VAL A 374 46.03 -19.43 9.54
CA VAL A 374 46.64 -20.55 10.29
C VAL A 374 46.18 -20.74 11.73
N LEU A 375 45.51 -21.88 11.98
CA LEU A 375 45.81 -22.91 13.02
C LEU A 375 44.69 -23.99 13.06
N PRO A 376 44.90 -25.18 13.69
CA PRO A 376 45.00 -26.44 12.98
C PRO A 376 43.81 -27.39 13.16
N GLU A 377 43.82 -28.38 12.28
CA GLU A 377 43.04 -29.62 12.21
C GLU A 377 42.96 -30.34 13.57
N GLU A 378 41.75 -30.35 14.16
CA GLU A 378 41.43 -31.11 15.38
C GLU A 378 40.48 -32.28 15.04
N ALA A 379 40.88 -33.46 15.50
CA ALA A 379 40.40 -34.76 15.08
C ALA A 379 38.94 -35.06 15.49
N ALA A 380 38.22 -35.71 14.58
CA ALA A 380 36.88 -36.24 14.81
C ALA A 380 36.88 -37.44 15.78
N PRO A 381 35.93 -37.52 16.72
CA PRO A 381 35.64 -38.76 17.43
C PRO A 381 34.66 -39.64 16.65
N GLU A 382 34.99 -40.93 16.59
CA GLU A 382 34.19 -42.01 15.99
C GLU A 382 32.82 -42.20 16.65
N PRO A 383 31.81 -42.71 15.91
CA PRO A 383 30.51 -43.05 16.46
C PRO A 383 30.53 -44.45 17.12
N PRO A 384 29.92 -44.64 18.31
CA PRO A 384 29.82 -45.96 18.92
C PRO A 384 28.77 -46.84 18.23
N GLU A 385 29.15 -48.11 18.14
CA GLU A 385 28.48 -49.23 17.52
C GLU A 385 27.14 -49.62 18.17
N ARG A 386 26.36 -50.33 17.35
CA ARG A 386 25.05 -50.93 17.59
C ARG A 386 25.04 -51.95 18.74
N LEU A 387 24.00 -51.91 19.56
CA LEU A 387 23.42 -53.05 20.29
C LEU A 387 21.88 -52.88 20.18
N ALA A 388 21.20 -53.73 19.42
CA ALA A 388 20.66 -55.04 19.80
C ALA A 388 19.18 -54.94 20.23
N GLU A 389 18.37 -55.63 19.43
CA GLU A 389 17.03 -56.18 19.62
C GLU A 389 16.43 -56.18 21.04
N ALA A 390 15.19 -55.70 21.15
CA ALA A 390 14.24 -56.14 22.16
C ALA A 390 12.82 -56.14 21.56
N GLU A 391 12.17 -57.30 21.63
CA GLU A 391 10.81 -57.60 21.19
C GLU A 391 9.73 -56.81 21.97
N PRO A 392 8.55 -56.54 21.38
CA PRO A 392 7.41 -55.97 22.10
C PRO A 392 6.56 -57.07 22.76
N PRO A 393 6.10 -56.89 24.02
CA PRO A 393 5.05 -57.72 24.57
C PRO A 393 3.66 -57.19 24.20
N GLU A 394 2.76 -58.15 24.15
CA GLU A 394 1.35 -58.12 23.78
C GLU A 394 0.44 -57.24 24.64
N GLU A 395 -0.68 -56.87 24.01
CA GLU A 395 -2.04 -56.80 24.55
C GLU A 395 -2.26 -56.28 25.98
N PHE A 396 -2.83 -55.07 26.09
CA PHE A 396 -3.80 -54.77 27.16
C PHE A 396 -4.90 -53.82 26.68
N SER A 397 -6.08 -54.43 26.48
CA SER A 397 -7.43 -54.00 26.87
C SER A 397 -7.80 -52.51 26.90
N THR A 398 -8.80 -52.20 26.06
CA THR A 398 -9.81 -51.15 26.23
C THR A 398 -10.36 -51.05 27.66
N PRO A 399 -10.72 -49.82 28.10
CA PRO A 399 -11.87 -49.66 28.97
C PRO A 399 -12.96 -48.76 28.36
N GLU A 400 -14.14 -49.36 28.29
CA GLU A 400 -15.46 -48.82 28.58
C GLU A 400 -15.68 -47.30 28.54
N ARG A 401 -16.47 -46.95 27.52
CA ARG A 401 -17.60 -46.02 27.51
C ARG A 401 -18.24 -45.81 28.91
N VAL A 402 -18.06 -44.61 29.47
CA VAL A 402 -18.86 -44.11 30.59
C VAL A 402 -19.76 -43.00 30.08
N ASP A 403 -21.06 -43.30 30.01
CA ASP A 403 -22.14 -42.33 29.88
C ASP A 403 -22.13 -41.40 31.11
N ARG A 404 -21.97 -40.09 30.88
CA ARG A 404 -22.36 -39.06 31.84
C ARG A 404 -23.26 -38.03 31.17
N SER A 405 -24.54 -38.38 31.18
CA SER A 405 -25.65 -37.44 31.21
C SER A 405 -25.67 -36.74 32.57
N ALA A 406 -25.42 -35.44 32.62
CA ALA A 406 -25.92 -34.57 33.69
C ALA A 406 -25.93 -33.09 33.26
N ALA A 407 -27.14 -32.65 32.93
CA ALA A 407 -27.71 -31.32 33.11
C ALA A 407 -26.82 -30.24 33.78
N HIS A 408 -26.47 -29.21 33.01
CA HIS A 408 -26.32 -27.86 33.54
C HIS A 408 -27.26 -26.88 32.83
N LYS A 409 -28.27 -26.52 33.62
CA LYS A 409 -29.13 -25.35 33.60
C LYS A 409 -28.73 -24.20 32.66
N ALA A 410 -29.75 -23.81 31.89
CA ALA A 410 -29.89 -22.58 31.13
C ALA A 410 -29.49 -21.32 31.94
N GLY A 411 -28.54 -20.57 31.39
CA GLY A 411 -28.37 -19.14 31.61
C GLY A 411 -28.89 -18.41 30.38
N SER A 412 -30.07 -17.83 30.52
CA SER A 412 -30.73 -16.96 29.53
C SER A 412 -29.83 -15.77 29.19
N LEU A 413 -29.40 -15.67 27.93
CA LEU A 413 -28.79 -14.46 27.39
C LEU A 413 -29.79 -13.86 26.39
N ASP A 414 -30.24 -12.65 26.70
CA ASP A 414 -31.23 -11.90 25.94
C ASP A 414 -30.81 -11.73 24.48
N VAL A 415 -31.58 -12.37 23.60
CA VAL A 415 -31.55 -12.14 22.16
C VAL A 415 -32.17 -10.77 21.93
N TYR A 416 -31.33 -9.82 21.51
CA TYR A 416 -31.78 -8.53 21.02
C TYR A 416 -32.50 -8.74 19.69
N THR A 417 -33.83 -8.77 19.74
CA THR A 417 -34.72 -8.80 18.57
C THR A 417 -34.86 -7.37 18.06
N PRO A 418 -34.38 -7.01 16.85
CA PRO A 418 -34.71 -5.71 16.28
C PRO A 418 -36.16 -5.70 15.80
N GLU A 419 -36.91 -4.69 16.24
CA GLU A 419 -38.29 -4.45 15.83
C GLU A 419 -38.46 -4.29 14.32
N PRO A 420 -39.62 -4.69 13.75
CA PRO A 420 -39.92 -4.52 12.34
C PRO A 420 -40.17 -3.03 12.02
N VAL A 421 -39.25 -2.44 11.26
CA VAL A 421 -39.45 -1.12 10.65
C VAL A 421 -40.65 -1.17 9.70
N THR A 422 -41.61 -0.32 10.01
CA THR A 422 -42.85 -0.09 9.26
C THR A 422 -42.56 0.32 7.82
N LYS A 423 -43.22 -0.37 6.89
CA LYS A 423 -43.22 -0.11 5.45
C LYS A 423 -43.73 1.32 5.17
N ALA A 424 -42.83 2.20 4.76
CA ALA A 424 -43.20 3.43 4.06
C ALA A 424 -43.38 3.12 2.57
N ALA A 425 -44.53 3.54 2.03
CA ALA A 425 -44.95 3.33 0.66
C ALA A 425 -43.98 3.98 -0.35
N VAL A 426 -43.51 3.18 -1.30
CA VAL A 426 -42.79 3.64 -2.51
C VAL A 426 -43.83 3.74 -3.64
N PRO A 427 -43.91 4.87 -4.36
CA PRO A 427 -44.82 4.99 -5.50
C PRO A 427 -44.28 4.19 -6.71
N GLU A 428 -45.19 3.45 -7.35
CA GLU A 428 -44.98 2.77 -8.62
C GLU A 428 -44.49 3.75 -9.69
N ILE A 429 -43.26 3.55 -10.17
CA ILE A 429 -42.79 4.14 -11.42
C ILE A 429 -42.71 3.02 -12.45
N SER A 430 -43.65 3.12 -13.40
CA SER A 430 -43.77 2.38 -14.66
C SER A 430 -42.42 1.99 -15.28
N SER A 431 -42.21 0.68 -15.38
CA SER A 431 -41.14 0.03 -16.16
C SER A 431 -41.29 0.34 -17.65
N ARG A 432 -40.33 1.05 -18.22
CA ARG A 432 -40.09 1.08 -19.67
C ARG A 432 -38.83 0.26 -19.99
N ASP A 433 -39.00 -0.60 -20.98
CA ASP A 433 -38.02 -1.45 -21.63
C ASP A 433 -36.62 -0.83 -21.74
N SER A 434 -35.63 -1.54 -21.20
CA SER A 434 -34.23 -1.40 -21.63
C SER A 434 -33.58 -2.78 -21.57
N SER A 435 -33.69 -3.51 -22.68
CA SER A 435 -32.91 -4.71 -22.95
C SER A 435 -31.42 -4.36 -22.99
N PRO A 436 -30.53 -5.19 -22.41
CA PRO A 436 -29.09 -4.96 -22.49
C PRO A 436 -28.56 -5.24 -23.91
N PRO A 437 -27.58 -4.46 -24.42
CA PRO A 437 -27.01 -4.68 -25.73
C PRO A 437 -26.17 -5.96 -25.75
N ARG A 438 -26.46 -6.84 -26.72
CA ARG A 438 -25.66 -8.03 -27.00
C ARG A 438 -24.27 -7.62 -27.50
N PRO A 439 -23.19 -8.31 -27.07
CA PRO A 439 -21.85 -8.03 -27.58
C PRO A 439 -21.73 -8.41 -29.06
N ARG A 440 -21.24 -7.47 -29.86
CA ARG A 440 -20.99 -7.64 -31.30
C ARG A 440 -19.87 -8.67 -31.53
N ARG A 441 -20.22 -9.71 -32.27
CA ARG A 441 -19.32 -10.75 -32.78
C ARG A 441 -18.46 -10.14 -33.89
N ILE A 442 -17.16 -9.96 -33.65
CA ILE A 442 -16.21 -9.54 -34.68
C ILE A 442 -15.93 -10.77 -35.56
N SER A 443 -16.47 -10.76 -36.77
CA SER A 443 -16.15 -11.70 -37.84
C SER A 443 -14.83 -11.29 -38.49
N ILE A 444 -13.79 -12.13 -38.34
CA ILE A 444 -12.52 -11.99 -39.06
C ILE A 444 -12.72 -12.57 -40.46
N SER A 445 -12.71 -11.70 -41.45
CA SER A 445 -12.68 -12.05 -42.88
C SER A 445 -11.29 -12.57 -43.23
N LYS A 446 -11.22 -13.78 -43.81
CA LYS A 446 -10.03 -14.32 -44.45
C LYS A 446 -9.91 -13.69 -45.83
N GLU A 447 -8.91 -12.85 -46.04
CA GLU A 447 -8.44 -12.47 -47.38
C GLU A 447 -7.35 -13.45 -47.83
N SER A 448 -7.66 -14.15 -48.92
CA SER A 448 -6.78 -15.01 -49.68
C SER A 448 -6.10 -14.18 -50.77
N THR A 449 -4.79 -14.01 -50.69
CA THR A 449 -3.96 -13.51 -51.80
C THR A 449 -3.28 -14.68 -52.50
N GLU A 450 -3.78 -14.99 -53.68
CA GLU A 450 -3.04 -15.70 -54.72
C GLU A 450 -2.00 -14.75 -55.33
N SER A 451 -0.75 -15.21 -55.47
CA SER A 451 0.08 -14.75 -56.58
C SER A 451 1.03 -15.86 -57.04
N ASN A 452 0.86 -16.20 -58.31
CA ASN A 452 1.73 -17.06 -59.12
C ASN A 452 3.08 -16.39 -59.38
N GLY A 453 4.15 -17.17 -59.40
CA GLY A 453 5.47 -16.73 -59.89
C GLY A 453 6.47 -17.87 -60.03
N LYS A 454 6.43 -18.58 -61.17
CA LYS A 454 7.47 -19.52 -61.64
C LYS A 454 8.72 -18.76 -62.09
N ALA A 455 9.91 -19.20 -61.68
CA ALA A 455 11.11 -19.25 -62.53
C ALA A 455 12.27 -20.10 -61.94
N SER A 456 12.65 -21.10 -62.74
CA SER A 456 13.89 -21.87 -62.89
C SER A 456 15.22 -21.45 -62.24
N PHE A 457 15.85 -22.45 -61.59
CA PHE A 457 17.09 -23.16 -62.00
C PHE A 457 18.51 -22.55 -61.80
N MET A 458 19.31 -23.37 -61.09
CA MET A 458 20.78 -23.57 -61.05
C MET A 458 21.77 -22.42 -60.74
N GLY A 459 22.59 -22.66 -59.71
CA GLY A 459 23.92 -22.07 -59.54
C GLY A 459 24.46 -22.12 -58.11
N TYR A 460 25.14 -23.20 -57.73
CA TYR A 460 26.24 -23.13 -56.74
C TYR A 460 27.40 -22.36 -57.41
N PRO A 461 28.17 -21.50 -56.70
CA PRO A 461 29.21 -22.04 -55.80
C PRO A 461 29.63 -21.18 -54.59
N SER A 462 30.44 -21.83 -53.76
CA SER A 462 31.59 -21.30 -52.99
C SER A 462 31.34 -20.42 -51.75
N GLU A 463 31.78 -20.97 -50.62
CA GLU A 463 32.16 -20.31 -49.36
C GLU A 463 33.02 -19.05 -49.60
N PRO A 464 32.95 -18.08 -48.67
CA PRO A 464 34.09 -17.99 -47.75
C PRO A 464 33.75 -17.57 -46.30
N LYS A 465 34.59 -18.10 -45.40
CA LYS A 465 35.20 -17.45 -44.23
C LYS A 465 34.28 -16.89 -43.13
N LEU A 466 34.28 -17.67 -42.05
CA LEU A 466 34.27 -17.24 -40.64
C LEU A 466 34.87 -15.85 -40.42
N GLN A 467 34.05 -14.94 -39.92
CA GLN A 467 34.47 -13.89 -39.00
C GLN A 467 33.40 -13.73 -37.93
N GLU A 468 33.86 -13.82 -36.69
CA GLU A 468 33.11 -13.72 -35.44
C GLU A 468 32.44 -12.34 -35.34
N GLU A 469 31.12 -12.30 -35.17
CA GLU A 469 30.44 -11.17 -34.54
C GLU A 469 29.28 -11.69 -33.65
N ASP A 470 29.42 -11.37 -32.36
CA ASP A 470 28.39 -11.05 -31.37
C ASP A 470 27.08 -11.86 -31.36
N GLY A 471 27.11 -12.92 -30.56
CA GLY A 471 25.93 -13.67 -30.14
C GLY A 471 25.01 -12.84 -29.24
N CYS A 472 24.05 -12.16 -29.86
CA CYS A 472 22.84 -11.67 -29.21
C CYS A 472 21.88 -12.86 -29.01
N PHE A 473 21.87 -13.46 -27.82
CA PHE A 473 20.86 -14.44 -27.40
C PHE A 473 19.79 -13.72 -26.55
N SER A 474 18.71 -13.27 -27.17
CA SER A 474 17.44 -13.06 -26.47
C SER A 474 16.31 -13.69 -27.29
N ALA A 475 15.88 -14.87 -26.86
CA ALA A 475 14.70 -15.53 -27.38
C ALA A 475 14.03 -16.33 -26.25
N PHE A 476 12.69 -16.22 -26.20
CA PHE A 476 11.71 -16.94 -25.37
C PHE A 476 11.74 -16.58 -23.87
N LEU A 477 10.70 -15.94 -23.31
CA LEU A 477 9.35 -16.50 -23.16
C LEU A 477 8.25 -15.43 -23.34
N SER A 478 7.46 -15.56 -24.40
CA SER A 478 6.07 -15.13 -24.40
C SER A 478 5.26 -16.23 -23.73
N CYS A 479 4.71 -15.99 -22.55
CA CYS A 479 3.67 -16.83 -21.97
C CYS A 479 2.42 -15.97 -21.84
N GLY A 480 1.47 -16.22 -22.73
CA GLY A 480 0.18 -15.55 -22.76
C GLY A 480 -0.58 -15.76 -21.46
N ARG A 481 -1.11 -14.67 -20.90
CA ARG A 481 -2.19 -14.72 -19.93
C ARG A 481 -3.50 -14.40 -20.65
N ARG A 482 -4.43 -15.35 -20.56
CA ARG A 482 -5.87 -15.11 -20.78
C ARG A 482 -6.47 -14.50 -19.55
#